data_AF-A0A0P1KXK7-F1
#
_entry.id   AF-A0A0P1KXK7-F1
#
_cell.length_a   1.000
_cell.length_b   1.000
_cell.length_c   1.000
_cell.angle_alpha   90.00
_cell.angle_beta   90.00
_cell.angle_gamma   90.00
#
_symmetry.space_group_name_H-M   'P 1'
#
loop_
_entity.id
_entity.type
_entity.pdbx_description
1 polymer ?
#
loop_
_entity_poly.entity_id
_entity_poly.type
_entity_poly.pdbx_seq_one_letter_code
_entity_poly.pdbx_strand_id
1 'polypeptide(L)'
;MSSPPKSNTKLLDELLENNAFQPNDSKHLQSETYVQRQDCLNAFLKGDCKGCLEKMLQTGLLRCEHFENSPELWKLYLSACSQVKFETLGISLSKAARSNFSEFDPSRAQRILAQEPLCEQMAGTLMYLTCCYKCARAENSIGMMKSLEVASRDYIRDCSEQIERSGDTREASQVLELVWFYMFYVQSEESQKRMSSLLYEQLCKFAPGVSRVLQTSSENKPSVTLESQLISRIEALAPKRSSMVQNCQHRKLKPSGPRALPSGRSSETTPVLAPVSTTVKPDKAAPLNTSKLKALVIRLQPFLSSKFVPVMVFALLLALKKAQKVTALPNKLARILVIILRRLGGIINIILSI
;
A
#
# COMPACT_ATOMS: atom_id res chain seq x y z
N MET A 1 80.65 -37.41 -11.47
CA MET A 1 79.44 -36.71 -11.95
C MET A 1 78.32 -37.02 -10.98
N SER A 2 77.92 -36.04 -10.17
CA SER A 2 76.81 -36.18 -9.22
C SER A 2 75.89 -34.97 -9.40
N SER A 3 74.72 -35.23 -9.96
CA SER A 3 73.70 -34.24 -10.26
C SER A 3 73.09 -33.66 -8.97
N PRO A 4 72.77 -32.36 -8.91
CA PRO A 4 72.17 -31.76 -7.72
C PRO A 4 70.68 -32.15 -7.59
N PRO A 5 70.15 -32.25 -6.37
CA PRO A 5 68.78 -32.66 -6.12
C PRO A 5 67.78 -31.56 -6.50
N LYS A 6 66.78 -31.94 -7.31
CA LYS A 6 65.56 -31.19 -7.58
C LYS A 6 64.64 -31.26 -6.36
N SER A 7 64.50 -30.17 -5.60
CA SER A 7 63.32 -29.98 -4.73
C SER A 7 63.26 -28.54 -4.26
N ASN A 8 62.40 -27.71 -4.88
CA ASN A 8 61.92 -26.46 -4.29
C ASN A 8 60.62 -25.93 -4.92
N THR A 9 60.09 -26.55 -5.98
CA THR A 9 58.81 -26.14 -6.59
C THR A 9 57.59 -26.62 -5.80
N LYS A 10 57.67 -27.80 -5.15
CA LYS A 10 56.54 -28.34 -4.39
C LYS A 10 56.16 -27.51 -3.17
N LEU A 11 57.15 -26.92 -2.47
CA LEU A 11 56.89 -26.12 -1.27
C LEU A 11 56.20 -24.78 -1.59
N LEU A 12 56.49 -24.21 -2.77
CA LEU A 12 55.87 -22.96 -3.21
C LEU A 12 54.42 -23.19 -3.64
N ASP A 13 54.16 -24.28 -4.36
CA ASP A 13 52.79 -24.69 -4.72
C ASP A 13 51.96 -25.02 -3.47
N GLU A 14 52.55 -25.68 -2.46
CA GLU A 14 51.90 -25.97 -1.16
C GLU A 14 51.62 -24.71 -0.32
N LEU A 15 52.45 -23.67 -0.44
CA LEU A 15 52.24 -22.37 0.23
C LEU A 15 51.20 -21.50 -0.48
N LEU A 16 51.05 -21.63 -1.80
CA LEU A 16 50.05 -20.93 -2.61
C LEU A 16 48.67 -21.58 -2.53
N GLU A 17 48.58 -22.90 -2.33
CA GLU A 17 47.32 -23.62 -2.06
C GLU A 17 46.84 -23.49 -0.61
N ASN A 18 47.61 -22.83 0.25
CA ASN A 18 47.23 -22.63 1.64
C ASN A 18 46.05 -21.66 1.74
N ASN A 19 44.91 -22.14 2.25
CA ASN A 19 43.65 -21.40 2.43
C ASN A 19 43.78 -20.07 3.21
N ALA A 20 44.94 -19.81 3.82
CA ALA A 20 45.27 -18.54 4.44
C ALA A 20 45.49 -17.38 3.44
N PHE A 21 45.83 -17.68 2.18
CA PHE A 21 46.12 -16.69 1.13
C PHE A 21 45.09 -16.67 -0.01
N GLN A 22 44.11 -17.57 0.00
CA GLN A 22 42.99 -17.42 -0.91
C GLN A 22 42.21 -16.16 -0.53
N PRO A 23 41.93 -15.24 -1.47
CA PRO A 23 41.02 -14.14 -1.19
C PRO A 23 39.73 -14.76 -0.66
N ASN A 24 39.30 -14.34 0.54
CA ASN A 24 38.02 -14.75 1.08
C ASN A 24 36.93 -14.22 0.14
N ASP A 25 36.55 -15.01 -0.87
CA ASP A 25 35.52 -14.66 -1.86
C ASP A 25 34.21 -14.26 -1.16
N SER A 26 33.97 -14.82 0.03
CA SER A 26 32.87 -14.46 0.93
C SER A 26 32.86 -12.99 1.36
N LYS A 27 34.02 -12.38 1.64
CA LYS A 27 34.11 -10.96 2.02
C LYS A 27 33.92 -10.02 0.82
N HIS A 28 34.41 -10.42 -0.35
CA HIS A 28 34.23 -9.64 -1.59
C HIS A 28 32.75 -9.64 -2.02
N LEU A 29 32.11 -10.81 -2.04
CA LEU A 29 30.68 -10.99 -2.34
C LEU A 29 29.77 -10.23 -1.37
N GLN A 30 30.08 -10.23 -0.07
CA GLN A 30 29.34 -9.43 0.90
C GLN A 30 29.50 -7.92 0.66
N SER A 31 30.69 -7.46 0.27
CA SER A 31 30.93 -6.05 -0.05
C SER A 31 30.20 -5.60 -1.31
N GLU A 32 30.17 -6.43 -2.36
CA GLU A 32 29.47 -6.11 -3.61
C GLU A 32 27.95 -6.12 -3.42
N THR A 33 27.41 -7.11 -2.71
CA THR A 33 25.98 -7.17 -2.40
C THR A 33 25.53 -5.98 -1.56
N TYR A 34 26.38 -5.53 -0.63
CA TYR A 34 26.13 -4.32 0.16
C TYR A 34 26.10 -3.05 -0.70
N VAL A 35 27.09 -2.87 -1.58
CA VAL A 35 27.13 -1.72 -2.52
C VAL A 35 25.90 -1.72 -3.44
N GLN A 36 25.54 -2.88 -3.98
CA GLN A 36 24.36 -3.04 -4.83
C GLN A 36 23.05 -2.72 -4.08
N ARG A 37 22.93 -3.13 -2.81
CA ARG A 37 21.79 -2.75 -1.95
C ARG A 37 21.75 -1.24 -1.76
N GLN A 38 22.89 -0.61 -1.47
CA GLN A 38 22.96 0.82 -1.22
C GLN A 38 22.53 1.62 -2.46
N ASP A 39 22.87 1.16 -3.66
CA ASP A 39 22.46 1.80 -4.91
C ASP A 39 20.95 1.69 -5.19
N CYS A 40 20.32 0.59 -4.75
CA CYS A 40 18.88 0.41 -4.79
C CYS A 40 18.21 1.36 -3.79
N LEU A 41 18.70 1.39 -2.56
CA LEU A 41 18.22 2.28 -1.50
C LEU A 41 18.32 3.75 -1.92
N ASN A 42 19.45 4.15 -2.51
CA ASN A 42 19.66 5.51 -3.02
C ASN A 42 18.65 5.89 -4.10
N ALA A 43 18.28 4.96 -4.99
CA ALA A 43 17.23 5.20 -5.99
C ALA A 43 15.86 5.37 -5.32
N PHE A 44 15.54 4.54 -4.34
CA PHE A 44 14.31 4.64 -3.55
C PHE A 44 14.21 5.97 -2.80
N LEU A 45 15.28 6.40 -2.12
CA LEU A 45 15.34 7.67 -1.37
C LEU A 45 15.20 8.90 -2.29
N LYS A 46 15.64 8.82 -3.54
CA LYS A 46 15.41 9.84 -4.58
C LYS A 46 13.96 9.87 -5.09
N GLY A 47 13.11 8.96 -4.61
CA GLY A 47 11.72 8.81 -5.04
C GLY A 47 11.55 8.02 -6.34
N ASP A 48 12.63 7.44 -6.88
CA ASP A 48 12.60 6.60 -8.07
C ASP A 48 12.37 5.14 -7.69
N CYS A 49 11.14 4.83 -7.29
CA CYS A 49 10.76 3.49 -6.87
C CYS A 49 10.84 2.48 -8.03
N LYS A 50 10.58 2.92 -9.27
CA LYS A 50 10.70 2.05 -10.45
C LYS A 50 12.17 1.74 -10.73
N GLY A 51 13.05 2.74 -10.75
CA GLY A 51 14.48 2.54 -10.90
C GLY A 51 15.10 1.71 -9.78
N CYS A 52 14.60 1.83 -8.55
CA CYS A 52 14.97 0.93 -7.45
C CYS A 52 14.66 -0.53 -7.80
N LEU A 53 13.43 -0.83 -8.22
CA LEU A 53 13.03 -2.19 -8.60
C LEU A 53 13.83 -2.72 -9.80
N GLU A 54 14.06 -1.89 -10.81
CA GLU A 54 14.86 -2.24 -11.99
C GLU A 54 16.30 -2.60 -11.60
N LYS A 55 16.92 -1.82 -10.70
CA LYS A 55 18.25 -2.14 -10.17
C LYS A 55 18.26 -3.43 -9.38
N MET A 56 17.28 -3.63 -8.48
CA MET A 56 17.16 -4.89 -7.72
C MET A 56 17.01 -6.11 -8.64
N LEU A 57 16.33 -5.95 -9.77
CA LEU A 57 16.24 -7.01 -10.78
C LEU A 57 17.58 -7.24 -11.48
N GLN A 58 18.27 -6.17 -11.90
CA GLN A 58 19.57 -6.25 -12.59
C GLN A 58 20.65 -6.90 -11.73
N THR A 59 20.64 -6.63 -10.42
CA THR A 59 21.60 -7.20 -9.46
C THR A 59 21.18 -8.57 -8.93
N GLY A 60 20.04 -9.12 -9.37
CA GLY A 60 19.57 -10.45 -8.96
C GLY A 60 18.99 -10.51 -7.53
N LEU A 61 18.78 -9.35 -6.88
CA LEU A 61 18.30 -9.25 -5.50
C LEU A 61 16.82 -9.60 -5.31
N LEU A 62 16.06 -9.86 -6.39
CA LEU A 62 14.63 -10.19 -6.35
C LEU A 62 14.32 -11.69 -6.16
N ARG A 63 15.31 -12.51 -5.82
CA ARG A 63 15.12 -13.95 -5.54
C ARG A 63 14.59 -14.17 -4.12
N CYS A 64 13.69 -15.14 -3.96
CA CYS A 64 13.06 -15.44 -2.67
C CYS A 64 14.08 -15.72 -1.55
N GLU A 65 15.18 -16.40 -1.87
CA GLU A 65 16.28 -16.73 -0.96
C GLU A 65 16.93 -15.49 -0.32
N HIS A 66 17.04 -14.38 -1.06
CA HIS A 66 17.64 -13.15 -0.52
C HIS A 66 16.72 -12.42 0.44
N PHE A 67 15.40 -12.59 0.30
CA PHE A 67 14.42 -11.96 1.18
C PHE A 67 14.35 -12.65 2.55
N GLU A 68 14.46 -13.98 2.59
CA GLU A 68 14.44 -14.73 3.85
C GLU A 68 15.67 -14.46 4.71
N ASN A 69 16.82 -14.25 4.06
CA ASN A 69 18.08 -13.94 4.74
C ASN A 69 18.26 -12.45 5.05
N SER A 70 17.39 -11.57 4.53
CA SER A 70 17.51 -10.14 4.79
C SER A 70 16.18 -9.38 4.79
N PRO A 71 15.59 -9.19 5.98
CA PRO A 71 14.33 -8.45 6.15
C PRO A 71 14.37 -7.02 5.60
N GLU A 72 15.51 -6.33 5.71
CA GLU A 72 15.69 -4.97 5.18
C GLU A 72 15.49 -4.89 3.67
N LEU A 73 16.05 -5.86 2.93
CA LEU A 73 15.92 -5.92 1.47
C LEU A 73 14.47 -6.18 1.07
N TRP A 74 13.80 -7.04 1.83
CA TRP A 74 12.39 -7.33 1.63
C TRP A 74 11.50 -6.13 1.97
N LYS A 75 11.77 -5.40 3.06
CA LYS A 75 11.11 -4.13 3.41
C LYS A 75 11.30 -3.08 2.30
N LEU A 76 12.51 -2.94 1.75
CA LEU A 76 12.80 -2.05 0.62
C LEU A 76 12.01 -2.44 -0.63
N TYR A 77 12.02 -3.73 -0.98
CA TYR A 77 11.28 -4.27 -2.11
C TYR A 77 9.78 -3.99 -2.00
N LEU A 78 9.16 -4.34 -0.85
CA LEU A 78 7.76 -4.06 -0.58
C LEU A 78 7.43 -2.58 -0.61
N SER A 79 8.27 -1.75 -0.01
CA SER A 79 8.08 -0.30 0.02
C SER A 79 8.11 0.30 -1.39
N ALA A 80 8.96 -0.21 -2.28
CA ALA A 80 9.00 0.20 -3.67
C ALA A 80 7.77 -0.31 -4.46
N CYS A 81 7.42 -1.60 -4.32
CA CYS A 81 6.24 -2.19 -4.98
C CYS A 81 4.91 -1.54 -4.54
N SER A 82 4.77 -1.21 -3.26
CA SER A 82 3.57 -0.55 -2.72
C SER A 82 3.39 0.88 -3.25
N GLN A 83 4.45 1.53 -3.73
CA GLN A 83 4.40 2.87 -4.31
C GLN A 83 4.27 2.89 -5.84
N VAL A 84 4.77 1.86 -6.52
CA VAL A 84 4.72 1.77 -8.00
C VAL A 84 3.37 1.26 -8.48
N LYS A 85 2.94 1.76 -9.64
CA LYS A 85 1.79 1.23 -10.39
C LYS A 85 2.24 0.04 -11.22
N PHE A 86 1.67 -1.14 -11.00
CA PHE A 86 2.13 -2.38 -11.64
C PHE A 86 1.99 -2.33 -13.16
N GLU A 87 1.06 -1.53 -13.68
CA GLU A 87 0.84 -1.29 -15.10
C GLU A 87 2.01 -0.55 -15.77
N THR A 88 2.90 0.07 -14.99
CA THR A 88 4.07 0.83 -15.49
C THR A 88 5.37 0.01 -15.47
N LEU A 89 5.32 -1.22 -14.96
CA LEU A 89 6.46 -2.12 -14.86
C LEU A 89 6.73 -2.77 -16.23
N GLY A 90 8.02 -2.97 -16.54
CA GLY A 90 8.43 -3.76 -17.70
C GLY A 90 8.15 -5.25 -17.48
N ILE A 91 8.10 -6.02 -18.57
CA ILE A 91 7.71 -7.45 -18.57
C ILE A 91 8.50 -8.27 -17.54
N SER A 92 9.82 -8.07 -17.46
CA SER A 92 10.69 -8.80 -16.53
C SER A 92 10.39 -8.49 -15.05
N LEU A 93 10.12 -7.23 -14.73
CA LEU A 93 9.71 -6.84 -13.37
C LEU A 93 8.31 -7.35 -13.04
N SER A 94 7.38 -7.31 -13.98
CA SER A 94 6.04 -7.88 -13.78
C SER A 94 6.12 -9.39 -13.56
N LYS A 95 7.03 -10.11 -14.23
CA LYS A 95 7.27 -11.54 -13.97
C LYS A 95 7.83 -11.77 -12.55
N ALA A 96 8.80 -10.96 -12.12
CA ALA A 96 9.39 -11.05 -10.78
C ALA A 96 8.39 -10.67 -9.66
N ALA A 97 7.52 -9.69 -9.92
CA ALA A 97 6.43 -9.33 -9.00
C ALA A 97 5.45 -10.51 -8.86
N ARG A 98 5.05 -11.12 -9.99
CA ARG A 98 4.17 -12.29 -9.98
C ARG A 98 4.73 -13.44 -9.14
N SER A 99 6.00 -13.82 -9.36
CA SER A 99 6.62 -14.89 -8.58
C SER A 99 6.67 -14.63 -7.07
N ASN A 100 6.65 -13.36 -6.65
CA ASN A 100 6.72 -13.00 -5.23
C ASN A 100 5.34 -12.76 -4.59
N PHE A 101 4.32 -12.43 -5.38
CA PHE A 101 3.00 -12.02 -4.89
C PHE A 101 1.84 -12.94 -5.29
N SER A 102 2.06 -13.97 -6.10
CA SER A 102 0.98 -14.84 -6.61
C SER A 102 0.47 -15.87 -5.61
N GLU A 103 1.28 -16.31 -4.64
CA GLU A 103 0.94 -17.41 -3.73
C GLU A 103 0.17 -16.95 -2.47
N PHE A 104 -0.01 -15.64 -2.26
CA PHE A 104 -0.76 -15.04 -1.13
C PHE A 104 -0.52 -15.74 0.21
N ASP A 105 0.71 -15.69 0.72
CA ASP A 105 1.06 -16.27 2.02
C ASP A 105 1.41 -15.16 3.03
N PRO A 106 0.42 -14.62 3.78
CA PRO A 106 0.69 -13.68 4.88
C PRO A 106 1.67 -14.26 5.90
N SER A 107 1.68 -15.58 6.10
CA SER A 107 2.60 -16.27 7.00
C SER A 107 4.05 -16.15 6.54
N ARG A 108 4.33 -16.06 5.23
CA ARG A 108 5.68 -15.74 4.72
C ARG A 108 6.10 -14.33 5.14
N ALA A 109 5.22 -13.35 4.99
CA ALA A 109 5.49 -11.98 5.42
C ALA A 109 5.75 -11.91 6.94
N GLN A 110 4.93 -12.61 7.73
CA GLN A 110 5.11 -12.72 9.18
C GLN A 110 6.42 -13.40 9.56
N ARG A 111 6.81 -14.49 8.88
CA ARG A 111 8.08 -15.19 9.12
C ARG A 111 9.29 -14.29 8.88
N ILE A 112 9.30 -13.54 7.77
CA ILE A 112 10.39 -12.60 7.45
C ILE A 112 10.46 -11.46 8.49
N LEU A 113 9.31 -11.03 9.02
CA LEU A 113 9.21 -9.95 10.00
C LEU A 113 9.16 -10.43 11.46
N ALA A 114 9.40 -11.71 11.75
CA ALA A 114 9.12 -12.29 13.06
C ALA A 114 9.89 -11.61 14.22
N GLN A 115 11.04 -11.01 13.92
CA GLN A 115 11.87 -10.29 14.89
C GLN A 115 11.43 -8.83 15.11
N GLU A 116 10.52 -8.32 14.30
CA GLU A 116 10.06 -6.93 14.37
C GLU A 116 8.93 -6.76 15.39
N PRO A 117 8.68 -5.54 15.91
CA PRO A 117 7.51 -5.27 16.73
C PRO A 117 6.21 -5.60 16.00
N LEU A 118 5.17 -6.04 16.73
CA LEU A 118 3.86 -6.42 16.15
C LEU A 118 3.30 -5.35 15.21
N CYS A 119 3.40 -4.07 15.59
CA CYS A 119 2.97 -2.96 14.75
C CYS A 119 3.67 -2.95 13.37
N GLU A 120 4.99 -3.22 13.32
CA GLU A 120 5.74 -3.30 12.08
C GLU A 120 5.40 -4.56 11.27
N GLN A 121 5.19 -5.69 11.96
CA GLN A 121 4.73 -6.93 11.32
C GLN A 121 3.40 -6.71 10.60
N MET A 122 2.44 -6.06 11.27
CA MET A 122 1.13 -5.73 10.70
C MET A 122 1.23 -4.76 9.54
N ALA A 123 2.01 -3.69 9.67
CA ALA A 123 2.21 -2.71 8.61
C ALA A 123 2.90 -3.35 7.38
N GLY A 124 3.93 -4.16 7.59
CA GLY A 124 4.65 -4.86 6.53
C GLY A 124 3.76 -5.90 5.82
N THR A 125 2.95 -6.63 6.57
CA THR A 125 1.99 -7.59 6.01
C THR A 125 0.87 -6.89 5.23
N LEU A 126 0.37 -5.74 5.71
CA LEU A 126 -0.56 -4.90 4.95
C LEU A 126 0.06 -4.40 3.63
N MET A 127 1.33 -4.00 3.62
CA MET A 127 2.04 -3.62 2.39
C MET A 127 2.17 -4.80 1.43
N TYR A 128 2.47 -6.00 1.94
CA TYR A 128 2.50 -7.24 1.16
C TYR A 128 1.14 -7.52 0.52
N LEU A 129 0.06 -7.54 1.31
CA LEU A 129 -1.31 -7.73 0.82
C LEU A 129 -1.71 -6.67 -0.22
N THR A 130 -1.25 -5.43 -0.05
CA THR A 130 -1.47 -4.36 -1.04
C THR A 130 -0.73 -4.64 -2.36
N CYS A 131 0.48 -5.18 -2.32
CA CYS A 131 1.22 -5.57 -3.53
C CYS A 131 0.55 -6.78 -4.22
N CYS A 132 0.09 -7.75 -3.43
CA CYS A 132 -0.74 -8.86 -3.88
C CYS A 132 -2.02 -8.40 -4.59
N TYR A 133 -2.75 -7.44 -4.02
CA TYR A 133 -3.91 -6.81 -4.65
C TYR A 133 -3.57 -6.21 -6.01
N LYS A 134 -2.48 -5.42 -6.09
CA LYS A 134 -2.04 -4.81 -7.34
C LYS A 134 -1.69 -5.85 -8.39
N CYS A 135 -1.07 -6.96 -7.99
CA CYS A 135 -0.74 -8.06 -8.88
C CYS A 135 -2.01 -8.72 -9.44
N ALA A 136 -2.93 -9.11 -8.55
CA ALA A 136 -4.21 -9.73 -8.92
C ALA A 136 -5.03 -8.84 -9.86
N ARG A 137 -5.04 -7.52 -9.60
CA ARG A 137 -5.72 -6.52 -10.43
C ARG A 137 -5.05 -6.34 -11.79
N ALA A 138 -3.72 -6.26 -11.84
CA ALA A 138 -2.98 -6.15 -13.10
C ALA A 138 -3.19 -7.38 -14.00
N GLU A 139 -3.43 -8.54 -13.40
CA GLU A 139 -3.75 -9.79 -14.10
C GLU A 139 -5.24 -9.98 -14.40
N ASN A 140 -6.11 -9.13 -13.84
CA ASN A 140 -7.58 -9.32 -13.84
C ASN A 140 -8.00 -10.72 -13.37
N SER A 141 -7.29 -11.28 -12.38
CA SER A 141 -7.49 -12.64 -11.92
C SER A 141 -8.50 -12.71 -10.77
N ILE A 142 -9.71 -13.17 -11.08
CA ILE A 142 -10.79 -13.36 -10.09
C ILE A 142 -10.38 -14.37 -9.01
N GLY A 143 -9.70 -15.46 -9.40
CA GLY A 143 -9.24 -16.48 -8.45
C GLY A 143 -8.25 -15.90 -7.44
N MET A 144 -7.30 -15.10 -7.90
CA MET A 144 -6.33 -14.41 -7.05
C MET A 144 -6.99 -13.41 -6.10
N MET A 145 -7.99 -12.67 -6.58
CA MET A 145 -8.77 -11.75 -5.75
C MET A 145 -9.55 -12.47 -4.64
N LYS A 146 -10.16 -13.62 -4.93
CA LYS A 146 -10.84 -14.45 -3.92
C LYS A 146 -9.87 -15.02 -2.88
N SER A 147 -8.71 -15.51 -3.31
CA SER A 147 -7.68 -15.99 -2.36
C SER A 147 -7.18 -14.86 -1.46
N LEU A 148 -6.97 -13.66 -2.02
CA LEU A 148 -6.58 -12.47 -1.26
C LEU A 148 -7.66 -12.05 -0.25
N GLU A 149 -8.93 -12.17 -0.61
CA GLU A 149 -10.05 -11.93 0.31
C GLU A 149 -9.98 -12.83 1.54
N VAL A 150 -9.84 -14.13 1.33
CA VAL A 150 -9.73 -15.12 2.41
C VAL A 150 -8.51 -14.82 3.27
N ALA A 151 -7.33 -14.67 2.66
CA ALA A 151 -6.08 -14.39 3.36
C ALA A 151 -6.14 -13.10 4.19
N SER A 152 -6.73 -12.03 3.65
CA SER A 152 -6.88 -10.76 4.35
C SER A 152 -7.85 -10.85 5.52
N ARG A 153 -8.99 -11.54 5.33
CA ARG A 153 -10.01 -11.73 6.36
C ARG A 153 -9.50 -12.57 7.52
N ASP A 154 -8.81 -13.67 7.22
CA ASP A 154 -8.21 -14.55 8.24
C ASP A 154 -7.11 -13.81 9.00
N TYR A 155 -6.26 -13.05 8.31
CA TYR A 155 -5.22 -12.26 8.97
C TYR A 155 -5.79 -11.16 9.89
N ILE A 156 -6.89 -10.50 9.48
CA ILE A 156 -7.60 -9.53 10.33
C ILE A 156 -8.12 -10.21 11.61
N ARG A 157 -8.73 -11.39 11.47
CA ARG A 157 -9.22 -12.17 12.61
C ARG A 157 -8.08 -12.45 13.57
N ASP A 158 -7.00 -13.04 13.08
CA ASP A 158 -5.87 -13.48 13.90
C ASP A 158 -5.22 -12.29 14.64
N CYS A 159 -5.02 -11.15 13.97
CA CYS A 159 -4.52 -9.93 14.60
C CYS A 159 -5.48 -9.39 15.67
N SER A 160 -6.78 -9.34 15.37
CA SER A 160 -7.78 -8.82 16.30
C SER A 160 -7.90 -9.67 17.56
N GLU A 161 -7.82 -11.00 17.43
CA GLU A 161 -7.82 -11.91 18.56
C GLU A 161 -6.53 -11.81 19.39
N GLN A 162 -5.38 -11.63 18.75
CA GLN A 162 -4.11 -11.45 19.44
C GLN A 162 -4.11 -10.20 20.32
N ILE A 163 -4.56 -9.07 19.76
CA ILE A 163 -4.66 -7.78 20.46
C ILE A 163 -5.70 -7.86 21.58
N GLU A 164 -6.83 -8.51 21.34
CA GLU A 164 -7.83 -8.71 22.37
C GLU A 164 -7.30 -9.55 23.54
N ARG A 165 -6.60 -10.66 23.25
CA ARG A 165 -6.02 -11.54 24.29
C ARG A 165 -4.93 -10.84 25.09
N SER A 166 -4.13 -9.98 24.46
CA SER A 166 -3.07 -9.25 25.16
C SER A 166 -3.61 -8.09 26.01
N GLY A 167 -4.77 -7.53 25.64
CA GLY A 167 -5.33 -6.32 26.24
C GLY A 167 -4.56 -5.04 25.90
N ASP A 168 -3.49 -5.15 25.09
CA ASP A 168 -2.69 -4.03 24.62
C ASP A 168 -3.32 -3.48 23.34
N THR A 169 -3.85 -2.26 23.39
CA THR A 169 -4.60 -1.66 22.30
C THR A 169 -3.77 -0.70 21.44
N ARG A 170 -2.45 -0.62 21.68
CA ARG A 170 -1.54 0.26 20.91
C ARG A 170 -1.55 -0.05 19.41
N GLU A 171 -1.76 -1.30 19.04
CA GLU A 171 -1.80 -1.75 17.65
C GLU A 171 -3.21 -1.68 17.02
N ALA A 172 -4.23 -1.21 17.74
CA ALA A 172 -5.61 -1.15 17.25
C ALA A 172 -5.74 -0.29 15.96
N SER A 173 -4.89 0.72 15.79
CA SER A 173 -4.84 1.53 14.56
C SER A 173 -4.39 0.73 13.34
N GLN A 174 -3.56 -0.30 13.51
CA GLN A 174 -3.14 -1.17 12.40
C GLN A 174 -4.28 -2.10 11.96
N VAL A 175 -5.09 -2.60 12.91
CA VAL A 175 -6.32 -3.33 12.60
C VAL A 175 -7.28 -2.46 11.79
N LEU A 176 -7.42 -1.18 12.14
CA LEU A 176 -8.26 -0.24 11.38
C LEU A 176 -7.80 -0.14 9.91
N GLU A 177 -6.50 -0.03 9.65
CA GLU A 177 -5.97 0.06 8.28
C GLU A 177 -6.10 -1.26 7.51
N LEU A 178 -5.98 -2.42 8.17
CA LEU A 178 -6.27 -3.73 7.58
C LEU A 178 -7.75 -3.88 7.19
N VAL A 179 -8.67 -3.51 8.09
CA VAL A 179 -10.11 -3.51 7.82
C VAL A 179 -10.45 -2.57 6.66
N TRP A 180 -9.85 -1.38 6.65
CA TRP A 180 -9.99 -0.44 5.55
C TRP A 180 -9.53 -1.04 4.22
N PHE A 181 -8.37 -1.69 4.20
CA PHE A 181 -7.86 -2.38 3.02
C PHE A 181 -8.83 -3.45 2.51
N TYR A 182 -9.28 -4.34 3.40
CA TYR A 182 -10.22 -5.41 3.06
C TYR A 182 -11.51 -4.88 2.44
N MET A 183 -12.15 -3.90 3.09
CA MET A 183 -13.43 -3.37 2.65
C MET A 183 -13.34 -2.56 1.34
N PHE A 184 -12.28 -1.78 1.15
CA PHE A 184 -12.21 -0.79 0.06
C PHE A 184 -11.28 -1.16 -1.08
N TYR A 185 -10.39 -2.13 -0.91
CA TYR A 185 -9.54 -2.61 -2.00
C TYR A 185 -9.97 -3.99 -2.45
N VAL A 186 -10.16 -4.92 -1.51
CA VAL A 186 -10.47 -6.32 -1.84
C VAL A 186 -11.94 -6.52 -2.21
N GLN A 187 -12.87 -6.02 -1.40
CA GLN A 187 -14.32 -6.18 -1.62
C GLN A 187 -14.93 -5.18 -2.64
N SER A 188 -14.16 -4.19 -3.13
CA SER A 188 -14.73 -2.98 -3.74
C SER A 188 -15.01 -3.04 -5.24
N GLU A 189 -14.58 -4.07 -5.97
CA GLU A 189 -14.80 -4.11 -7.43
C GLU A 189 -16.23 -4.51 -7.81
N GLU A 190 -16.94 -5.31 -7.00
CA GLU A 190 -18.35 -5.67 -7.25
C GLU A 190 -19.37 -4.86 -6.41
N SER A 191 -18.93 -4.21 -5.33
CA SER A 191 -19.82 -3.55 -4.36
C SER A 191 -19.60 -2.03 -4.29
N GLN A 192 -19.85 -1.30 -5.38
CA GLN A 192 -19.82 0.16 -5.31
C GLN A 192 -20.91 0.71 -4.36
N LYS A 193 -20.42 1.23 -3.23
CA LYS A 193 -20.97 2.33 -2.40
C LYS A 193 -22.24 2.08 -1.59
N ARG A 194 -22.95 0.95 -1.75
CA ARG A 194 -24.21 0.71 -1.00
C ARG A 194 -24.13 -0.28 0.16
N MET A 195 -23.07 -1.10 0.26
CA MET A 195 -23.02 -2.19 1.25
C MET A 195 -21.85 -2.10 2.24
N SER A 196 -21.16 -0.96 2.33
CA SER A 196 -19.98 -0.82 3.20
C SER A 196 -20.28 -1.03 4.69
N SER A 197 -21.44 -0.62 5.20
CA SER A 197 -21.82 -0.94 6.59
C SER A 197 -22.09 -2.43 6.79
N LEU A 198 -22.82 -3.05 5.86
CA LEU A 198 -23.12 -4.49 5.89
C LEU A 198 -21.86 -5.35 5.79
N LEU A 199 -20.89 -4.95 4.97
CA LEU A 199 -19.58 -5.62 4.88
C LEU A 199 -18.82 -5.55 6.21
N TYR A 200 -18.88 -4.41 6.89
CA TYR A 200 -18.29 -4.29 8.22
C TYR A 200 -19.00 -5.17 9.26
N GLU A 201 -20.32 -5.20 9.27
CA GLU A 201 -21.10 -6.08 10.14
C GLU A 201 -20.81 -7.57 9.87
N GLN A 202 -20.70 -7.97 8.61
CA GLN A 202 -20.32 -9.33 8.23
C GLN A 202 -18.91 -9.68 8.70
N LEU A 203 -17.96 -8.75 8.57
CA LEU A 203 -16.61 -8.92 9.07
C LEU A 203 -16.61 -9.08 10.60
N CYS A 204 -17.38 -8.26 11.32
CA CYS A 204 -17.50 -8.36 12.78
C CYS A 204 -18.16 -9.68 13.23
N LYS A 205 -19.10 -10.22 12.45
CA LYS A 205 -19.67 -11.56 12.71
C LYS A 205 -18.63 -12.67 12.52
N PHE A 206 -17.76 -12.54 11.52
CA PHE A 206 -16.69 -13.50 11.27
C PHE A 206 -15.53 -13.38 12.27
N ALA A 207 -15.16 -12.15 12.64
CA ALA A 207 -14.07 -11.81 13.55
C ALA A 207 -14.59 -10.86 14.65
N PRO A 208 -15.21 -11.40 15.73
CA PRO A 208 -15.79 -10.58 16.80
C PRO A 208 -14.77 -9.70 17.55
N GLY A 209 -13.49 -10.08 17.52
CA GLY A 209 -12.39 -9.28 18.06
C GLY A 209 -12.25 -7.92 17.38
N VAL A 210 -12.64 -7.79 16.10
CA VAL A 210 -12.49 -6.54 15.33
C VAL A 210 -13.26 -5.39 15.96
N SER A 211 -14.56 -5.57 16.21
CA SER A 211 -15.37 -4.50 16.81
C SER A 211 -14.85 -4.13 18.20
N ARG A 212 -14.48 -5.13 19.02
CA ARG A 212 -13.93 -4.91 20.37
C ARG A 212 -12.62 -4.11 20.34
N VAL A 213 -11.69 -4.45 19.45
CA VAL A 213 -10.42 -3.72 19.28
C VAL A 213 -10.66 -2.31 18.76
N LEU A 214 -11.58 -2.13 17.81
CA LEU A 214 -11.86 -0.82 17.20
C LEU A 214 -12.71 0.12 18.09
N GLN A 215 -13.31 -0.38 19.17
CA GLN A 215 -13.92 0.47 20.21
C GLN A 215 -12.88 1.26 21.02
N THR A 216 -11.59 0.98 20.86
CA THR A 216 -10.50 1.77 21.45
C THR A 216 -10.56 3.23 20.99
N SER A 217 -10.26 4.16 21.90
CA SER A 217 -10.18 5.60 21.61
C SER A 217 -9.06 5.92 20.63
N SER A 218 -9.29 6.87 19.73
CA SER A 218 -8.25 7.32 18.81
C SER A 218 -7.24 8.24 19.51
N GLU A 219 -5.96 8.03 19.22
CA GLU A 219 -4.86 8.88 19.69
C GLU A 219 -5.07 10.38 19.38
N ASN A 220 -5.61 10.68 18.20
CA ASN A 220 -5.80 12.06 17.74
C ASN A 220 -7.07 12.72 18.31
N LYS A 221 -8.05 11.91 18.72
CA LYS A 221 -9.35 12.35 19.25
C LYS A 221 -9.83 11.34 20.29
N PRO A 222 -9.46 11.52 21.57
CA PRO A 222 -9.80 10.56 22.63
C PRO A 222 -11.31 10.36 22.82
N SER A 223 -12.13 11.33 22.41
CA SER A 223 -13.61 11.24 22.47
C SER A 223 -14.23 10.44 21.32
N VAL A 224 -13.42 9.87 20.41
CA VAL A 224 -13.86 9.21 19.18
C VAL A 224 -13.18 7.85 19.08
N THR A 225 -13.96 6.78 18.99
CA THR A 225 -13.43 5.41 18.81
C THR A 225 -12.92 5.19 17.39
N LEU A 226 -11.97 4.29 17.19
CA LEU A 226 -11.49 3.93 15.85
C LEU A 226 -12.62 3.39 14.95
N GLU A 227 -13.58 2.68 15.53
CA GLU A 227 -14.79 2.21 14.85
C GLU A 227 -15.65 3.38 14.35
N SER A 228 -15.88 4.40 15.19
CA SER A 228 -16.63 5.59 14.74
C SER A 228 -15.89 6.39 13.65
N GLN A 229 -14.55 6.35 13.64
CA GLN A 229 -13.77 6.88 12.51
C GLN A 229 -13.96 6.06 11.24
N LEU A 230 -13.97 4.73 11.34
CA LEU A 230 -14.24 3.86 10.20
C LEU A 230 -15.63 4.14 9.62
N ILE A 231 -16.66 4.16 10.46
CA ILE A 231 -18.06 4.42 10.07
C ILE A 231 -18.18 5.81 9.43
N SER A 232 -17.63 6.86 10.03
CA SER A 232 -17.69 8.20 9.45
C SER A 232 -16.95 8.31 8.11
N ARG A 233 -15.83 7.60 7.94
CA ARG A 233 -15.15 7.49 6.63
C ARG A 233 -16.01 6.75 5.60
N ILE A 234 -16.70 5.69 6.01
CA ILE A 234 -17.64 4.94 5.17
C ILE A 234 -18.80 5.85 4.72
N GLU A 235 -19.43 6.57 5.65
CA GLU A 235 -20.56 7.48 5.39
C GLU A 235 -20.16 8.65 4.49
N ALA A 236 -18.96 9.21 4.66
CA ALA A 236 -18.45 10.28 3.81
C ALA A 236 -18.27 9.85 2.34
N LEU A 237 -18.07 8.55 2.10
CA LEU A 237 -17.96 7.97 0.75
C LEU A 237 -19.33 7.61 0.16
N ALA A 238 -20.39 7.54 0.97
CA ALA A 238 -21.74 7.32 0.50
C ALA A 238 -22.22 8.55 -0.30
N PRO A 239 -22.89 8.36 -1.46
CA PRO A 239 -23.44 9.48 -2.20
C PRO A 239 -24.48 10.20 -1.32
N LYS A 240 -24.24 11.48 -1.03
CA LYS A 240 -25.21 12.35 -0.34
C LYS A 240 -26.57 12.20 -1.03
N ARG A 241 -27.52 11.55 -0.36
CA ARG A 241 -28.92 11.64 -0.77
C ARG A 241 -29.28 13.12 -0.65
N SER A 242 -29.52 13.78 -1.78
CA SER A 242 -30.15 15.09 -1.82
C SER A 242 -31.44 14.98 -1.01
N SER A 243 -31.47 15.54 0.20
CA SER A 243 -32.70 15.71 0.95
C SER A 243 -33.53 16.76 0.20
N MET A 244 -34.33 16.28 -0.76
CA MET A 244 -35.38 17.08 -1.36
C MET A 244 -36.44 17.29 -0.28
N VAL A 245 -36.24 18.34 0.50
CA VAL A 245 -37.28 19.01 1.27
C VAL A 245 -38.30 19.47 0.24
N GLN A 246 -39.40 18.73 0.08
CA GLN A 246 -40.57 19.24 -0.59
C GLN A 246 -41.65 19.47 0.47
N ASN A 247 -41.69 20.72 0.92
CA ASN A 247 -42.88 21.36 1.44
C ASN A 247 -44.06 21.07 0.51
N CYS A 248 -45.06 20.34 1.00
CA CYS A 248 -46.42 20.42 0.48
C CYS A 248 -47.33 20.82 1.64
N GLN A 249 -47.29 22.11 1.98
CA GLN A 249 -48.40 22.75 2.67
C GLN A 249 -49.57 22.94 1.69
N HIS A 250 -50.76 22.58 2.17
CA HIS A 250 -52.06 23.16 1.83
C HIS A 250 -52.51 23.25 0.37
N ARG A 251 -53.43 22.35 -0.02
CA ARG A 251 -54.70 22.77 -0.61
C ARG A 251 -55.82 21.78 -0.31
N LYS A 252 -56.76 22.20 0.55
CA LYS A 252 -58.10 21.61 0.67
C LYS A 252 -58.89 21.93 -0.61
N LEU A 253 -59.64 20.94 -1.14
CA LEU A 253 -61.07 21.03 -1.48
C LEU A 253 -61.58 19.74 -2.17
N LYS A 254 -62.32 18.93 -1.38
CA LYS A 254 -63.62 18.24 -1.62
C LYS A 254 -63.90 17.37 -2.89
N PRO A 255 -64.93 16.48 -2.85
CA PRO A 255 -64.85 15.12 -3.37
C PRO A 255 -65.93 14.76 -4.42
N SER A 256 -65.72 13.67 -5.16
CA SER A 256 -66.78 12.92 -5.84
C SER A 256 -66.34 11.47 -5.99
N GLY A 257 -67.10 10.53 -5.42
CA GLY A 257 -66.89 9.09 -5.54
C GLY A 257 -67.31 8.53 -6.91
N PRO A 258 -67.81 7.29 -6.95
CA PRO A 258 -67.00 6.08 -6.81
C PRO A 258 -67.13 5.17 -8.05
N ARG A 259 -66.43 4.02 -7.99
CA ARG A 259 -66.78 2.73 -8.65
C ARG A 259 -66.05 2.38 -9.96
N ALA A 260 -65.21 1.34 -9.87
CA ALA A 260 -65.32 0.06 -10.61
C ALA A 260 -63.93 -0.52 -11.00
N LEU A 261 -63.56 -1.60 -10.31
CA LEU A 261 -62.89 -2.76 -10.90
C LEU A 261 -63.86 -3.43 -11.92
N PRO A 262 -63.44 -4.29 -12.87
CA PRO A 262 -62.36 -5.27 -12.71
C PRO A 262 -61.52 -5.64 -13.96
N SER A 263 -60.46 -6.42 -13.69
CA SER A 263 -60.01 -7.62 -14.43
C SER A 263 -59.81 -7.57 -15.95
N GLY A 264 -58.57 -7.82 -16.39
CA GLY A 264 -58.27 -8.20 -17.77
C GLY A 264 -56.87 -8.79 -17.89
N ARG A 265 -56.82 -10.12 -18.05
CA ARG A 265 -55.63 -10.94 -18.29
C ARG A 265 -55.21 -10.87 -19.77
N SER A 266 -53.91 -11.03 -19.96
CA SER A 266 -53.20 -11.61 -21.13
C SER A 266 -52.72 -10.72 -22.29
N SER A 267 -51.50 -11.10 -22.69
CA SER A 267 -50.91 -11.06 -24.03
C SER A 267 -50.13 -9.81 -24.47
N GLU A 268 -48.81 -9.95 -24.32
CA GLU A 268 -47.89 -10.08 -25.46
C GLU A 268 -48.00 -9.00 -26.56
N THR A 269 -47.12 -8.00 -26.52
CA THR A 269 -46.56 -7.40 -27.75
C THR A 269 -45.27 -6.66 -27.46
N THR A 270 -44.18 -7.16 -28.01
CA THR A 270 -42.94 -6.44 -28.24
C THR A 270 -43.19 -5.31 -29.24
N PRO A 271 -42.61 -4.11 -29.05
CA PRO A 271 -42.14 -3.35 -30.19
C PRO A 271 -40.66 -3.00 -30.04
N VAL A 272 -39.91 -3.50 -31.01
CA VAL A 272 -38.58 -3.03 -31.43
C VAL A 272 -38.72 -1.60 -31.92
N LEU A 273 -38.00 -0.65 -31.33
CA LEU A 273 -37.72 0.66 -31.93
C LEU A 273 -36.33 1.18 -31.49
N ALA A 274 -35.43 1.20 -32.48
CA ALA A 274 -34.30 2.10 -32.74
C ALA A 274 -33.22 2.43 -31.65
N PRO A 275 -31.92 2.34 -32.00
CA PRO A 275 -30.83 2.82 -31.17
C PRO A 275 -30.71 4.35 -31.25
N VAL A 276 -30.76 5.02 -30.10
CA VAL A 276 -30.45 6.44 -29.98
C VAL A 276 -28.94 6.61 -29.86
N SER A 277 -28.33 7.18 -30.90
CA SER A 277 -26.94 7.64 -30.92
C SER A 277 -26.78 8.88 -30.05
N THR A 278 -26.26 8.74 -28.83
CA THR A 278 -25.72 9.89 -28.08
C THR A 278 -24.22 10.02 -28.32
N THR A 279 -23.87 10.93 -29.22
CA THR A 279 -22.52 11.45 -29.42
C THR A 279 -22.13 12.26 -28.18
N VAL A 280 -21.32 11.70 -27.29
CA VAL A 280 -20.72 12.45 -26.17
C VAL A 280 -19.41 13.07 -26.65
N LYS A 281 -19.40 14.41 -26.75
CA LYS A 281 -18.19 15.21 -26.95
C LYS A 281 -17.25 15.01 -25.75
N PRO A 282 -15.94 14.75 -25.97
CA PRO A 282 -14.97 14.77 -24.89
C PRO A 282 -14.60 16.22 -24.54
N ASP A 283 -14.88 16.61 -23.29
CA ASP A 283 -14.36 17.84 -22.70
C ASP A 283 -12.83 17.76 -22.57
N LYS A 284 -12.15 18.70 -23.22
CA LYS A 284 -10.70 18.89 -23.16
C LYS A 284 -10.30 19.37 -21.76
N ALA A 285 -9.74 18.49 -20.94
CA ALA A 285 -8.98 18.88 -19.77
C ALA A 285 -7.67 19.57 -20.20
N ALA A 286 -7.48 20.81 -19.74
CA ALA A 286 -6.28 21.58 -20.04
C ALA A 286 -5.00 20.88 -19.52
N PRO A 287 -3.92 20.81 -20.30
CA PRO A 287 -2.67 20.19 -19.87
C PRO A 287 -2.00 21.06 -18.80
N LEU A 288 -1.82 20.49 -17.60
CA LEU A 288 -1.02 21.10 -16.54
C LEU A 288 0.44 21.24 -17.01
N ASN A 289 0.91 22.49 -17.06
CA ASN A 289 2.25 22.85 -17.48
C ASN A 289 3.29 22.46 -16.41
N THR A 290 3.95 21.31 -16.62
CA THR A 290 4.97 20.71 -15.73
C THR A 290 6.33 21.43 -15.75
N SER A 291 6.52 22.42 -16.63
CA SER A 291 7.79 23.14 -16.79
C SER A 291 8.18 23.97 -15.54
N LYS A 292 7.20 24.57 -14.86
CA LYS A 292 7.46 25.37 -13.65
C LYS A 292 7.89 24.52 -12.44
N LEU A 293 7.46 23.27 -12.39
CA LEU A 293 7.78 22.35 -11.30
C LEU A 293 9.20 21.79 -11.46
N LYS A 294 9.63 21.51 -12.70
CA LYS A 294 11.01 21.15 -13.01
C LYS A 294 12.00 22.27 -12.67
N ALA A 295 11.65 23.53 -12.96
CA ALA A 295 12.48 24.69 -12.61
C ALA A 295 12.66 24.87 -11.09
N LEU A 296 11.64 24.52 -10.29
CA LEU A 296 11.68 24.61 -8.84
C LEU A 296 12.53 23.51 -8.20
N VAL A 297 12.47 22.29 -8.76
CA VAL A 297 13.33 21.16 -8.36
C VAL A 297 14.81 21.42 -8.68
N ILE A 298 15.10 21.97 -9.86
CA ILE A 298 16.49 22.32 -10.26
C ILE A 298 17.05 23.45 -9.38
N ARG A 299 16.22 24.43 -8.96
CA ARG A 299 16.65 25.50 -8.03
C ARG A 299 16.88 25.03 -6.60
N LEU A 300 16.27 23.92 -6.18
CA LEU A 300 16.42 23.35 -4.83
C LEU A 300 17.55 22.31 -4.74
N GLN A 301 18.08 21.85 -5.88
CA GLN A 301 19.19 20.90 -5.97
C GLN A 301 20.45 21.30 -5.17
N PRO A 302 20.91 22.57 -5.12
CA PRO A 302 22.09 22.93 -4.32
C PRO A 302 21.85 22.91 -2.80
N PHE A 303 20.59 22.97 -2.34
CA PHE A 303 20.23 22.94 -0.92
C PHE A 303 20.10 21.52 -0.33
N LEU A 304 20.22 20.49 -1.17
CA LEU A 304 20.19 19.07 -0.78
C LEU A 304 21.59 18.49 -0.48
N SER A 305 22.62 19.35 -0.34
CA SER A 305 23.93 18.92 0.12
C SER A 305 23.90 18.54 1.62
N SER A 306 24.61 17.46 1.99
CA SER A 306 24.33 16.64 3.18
C SER A 306 24.37 17.36 4.54
N LYS A 307 24.94 18.56 4.61
CA LYS A 307 25.07 19.34 5.86
C LYS A 307 23.81 20.14 6.22
N PHE A 308 22.90 20.38 5.27
CA PHE A 308 21.71 21.21 5.52
C PHE A 308 20.40 20.42 5.54
N VAL A 309 20.44 19.12 5.24
CA VAL A 309 19.25 18.24 5.27
C VAL A 309 18.53 18.27 6.64
N PRO A 310 19.22 18.20 7.80
CA PRO A 310 18.55 18.26 9.10
C PRO A 310 17.87 19.62 9.34
N VAL A 311 18.52 20.71 8.94
CA VAL A 311 18.00 22.08 9.08
C VAL A 311 16.80 22.31 8.16
N MET A 312 16.83 21.74 6.95
CA MET A 312 15.73 21.82 5.98
C MET A 312 14.52 20.99 6.46
N VAL A 313 14.75 19.80 7.00
CA VAL A 313 13.71 18.98 7.64
C VAL A 313 13.12 19.70 8.86
N PHE A 314 13.95 20.31 9.70
CA PHE A 314 13.50 21.06 10.88
C PHE A 314 12.71 22.32 10.49
N ALA A 315 13.16 23.07 9.48
CA ALA A 315 12.44 24.22 8.94
C ALA A 315 11.12 23.81 8.29
N LEU A 316 11.07 22.66 7.60
CA LEU A 316 9.85 22.11 7.03
C LEU A 316 8.87 21.68 8.14
N LEU A 317 9.36 21.05 9.21
CA LEU A 317 8.55 20.68 10.39
C LEU A 317 8.02 21.92 11.12
N LEU A 318 8.81 22.99 11.24
CA LEU A 318 8.36 24.26 11.82
C LEU A 318 7.33 24.97 10.93
N ALA A 319 7.53 24.95 9.61
CA ALA A 319 6.56 25.47 8.64
C ALA A 319 5.26 24.65 8.67
N LEU A 320 5.35 23.32 8.80
CA LEU A 320 4.22 22.40 8.99
C LEU A 320 3.47 22.69 10.29
N LYS A 321 4.18 22.87 11.41
CA LYS A 321 3.58 23.19 12.72
C LYS A 321 2.89 24.56 12.70
N LYS A 322 3.42 25.54 11.96
CA LYS A 322 2.75 26.83 11.72
C LYS A 322 1.56 26.72 10.75
N ALA A 323 1.67 25.92 9.69
CA ALA A 323 0.60 25.72 8.72
C ALA A 323 -0.58 24.92 9.30
N GLN A 324 -0.34 23.98 10.22
CA GLN A 324 -1.40 23.29 10.95
C GLN A 324 -2.21 24.22 11.88
N LYS A 325 -1.63 25.32 12.36
CA LYS A 325 -2.36 26.36 13.08
C LYS A 325 -3.23 27.24 12.17
N VAL A 326 -2.99 27.22 10.86
CA VAL A 326 -3.80 27.95 9.87
C VAL A 326 -4.83 26.98 9.29
N THR A 327 -5.97 26.88 9.95
CA THR A 327 -7.12 26.00 9.64
C THR A 327 -7.83 26.30 8.29
N ALA A 328 -7.17 27.03 7.38
CA ALA A 328 -7.73 27.47 6.10
C ALA A 328 -6.94 26.97 4.88
N LEU A 329 -6.27 25.81 4.98
CA LEU A 329 -5.61 25.22 3.82
C LEU A 329 -6.60 24.40 2.97
N PRO A 330 -6.70 24.67 1.66
CA PRO A 330 -7.66 24.01 0.79
C PRO A 330 -7.37 22.50 0.73
N ASN A 331 -8.43 21.68 0.76
CA ASN A 331 -8.40 20.20 0.83
C ASN A 331 -7.43 19.50 -0.15
N LYS A 332 -7.06 20.15 -1.26
CA LYS A 332 -6.06 19.64 -2.21
C LYS A 332 -4.63 19.72 -1.67
N LEU A 333 -4.27 20.81 -0.99
CA LEU A 333 -2.97 20.96 -0.34
C LEU A 333 -2.83 20.02 0.85
N ALA A 334 -3.91 19.81 1.63
CA ALA A 334 -3.92 18.83 2.72
C ALA A 334 -3.64 17.40 2.21
N ARG A 335 -4.22 16.98 1.08
CA ARG A 335 -3.91 15.67 0.47
C ARG A 335 -2.46 15.57 0.00
N ILE A 336 -1.92 16.61 -0.63
CA ILE A 336 -0.53 16.64 -1.08
C ILE A 336 0.41 16.59 0.14
N LEU A 337 0.09 17.32 1.20
CA LEU A 337 0.83 17.34 2.46
C LEU A 337 0.83 15.96 3.14
N VAL A 338 -0.32 15.27 3.16
CA VAL A 338 -0.44 13.90 3.69
C VAL A 338 0.39 12.92 2.87
N ILE A 339 0.41 13.03 1.54
CA ILE A 339 1.25 12.18 0.68
C ILE A 339 2.74 12.44 0.93
N ILE A 340 3.13 13.71 1.08
CA ILE A 340 4.52 14.10 1.38
C ILE A 340 4.92 13.62 2.79
N LEU A 341 4.04 13.75 3.79
CA LEU A 341 4.26 13.25 5.15
C LEU A 341 4.37 11.73 5.21
N ARG A 342 3.57 10.99 4.43
CA ARG A 342 3.68 9.53 4.32
C ARG A 342 5.02 9.11 3.70
N ARG A 343 5.49 9.86 2.70
CA ARG A 343 6.79 9.65 2.06
C ARG A 343 7.96 9.99 2.99
N LEU A 344 7.87 11.09 3.74
CA LEU A 344 8.87 11.47 4.74
C LEU A 344 8.90 10.51 5.93
N GLY A 345 7.74 10.04 6.39
CA GLY A 345 7.65 9.03 7.45
C GLY A 345 8.32 7.71 7.06
N GLY A 346 8.11 7.25 5.82
CA GLY A 346 8.82 6.08 5.30
C GLY A 346 10.34 6.29 5.21
N ILE A 347 10.79 7.46 4.77
CA ILE A 347 12.21 7.80 4.70
C ILE A 347 12.85 7.88 6.09
N ILE A 348 12.16 8.49 7.07
CA ILE A 348 12.64 8.62 8.44
C ILE A 348 12.72 7.24 9.11
N ASN A 349 11.72 6.37 8.91
CA ASN A 349 11.73 5.03 9.50
C ASN A 349 12.87 4.17 8.94
N ILE A 350 13.20 4.34 7.65
CA ILE A 350 14.33 3.64 7.02
C ILE A 350 15.67 4.20 7.51
N ILE A 351 15.80 5.52 7.69
CA ILE A 351 17.04 6.14 8.21
C ILE A 351 17.27 5.80 9.69
N LEU A 352 16.22 5.65 10.50
CA LEU A 352 16.33 5.25 11.91
C LEU A 352 16.58 3.74 12.10
N SER A 353 16.36 2.94 11.05
CA SER A 353 16.56 1.48 11.05
C SER A 353 17.95 1.08 10.53
N ILE A 354 18.77 2.03 10.08
CA ILE A 354 20.19 1.88 9.71
C ILE A 354 21.01 2.48 10.84
#